data_AF-A0A182XUP1-F1
#
_entry.id   AF-A0A182XUP1-F1
#
_cell.length_a   1.000
_cell.length_b   1.000
_cell.length_c   1.000
_cell.angle_alpha   90.00
_cell.angle_beta   90.00
_cell.angle_gamma   90.00
#
_symmetry.space_group_name_H-M   'P 1'
#
loop_
_entity.id
_entity.type
_entity.pdbx_description
1 polymer ?
#
loop_
_entity_poly.entity_id
_entity_poly.type
_entity_poly.pdbx_seq_one_letter_code
_entity_poly.pdbx_strand_id
1 'polypeptide(L)'
;MSRIQTENRAHFRAILMETFQPAIFLSQWSCTAPYPLDPYQRATRNYQAKCSQLVALLRRTLSLLLFTVILAAPFLLYHLYSGQIYAYTIPLSVKLMYYVQTAIQTSTMGYILLVYQFRTNFHRYYFDRLVGVLEQFGRTDIDIRLGALQTNIRRLLPIIPLHIALVLAAYILHDQSWGVLAKIVIFLATQLMATSLTLLYLTIFGTVSVLLRQMNDTLECILVGPISDPNTDKSAAYFTTPVRLTRDDDRTIEKIRLLQLQLLQIVRRTNGGEYGRLVIMILLATFIYLNTELLQLYQGVKAGAFTFDVIGSKVLNSAQKILMLFLFAYPNRMIQTQNIRGLKLLYQLNRPGNDSRSNEITNRFITQTTLFLEKAHEAYGMISIDMTLILSIVGGLTNILVVLVQFADAKPSPN
;
A
#
# COMPACT_ATOMS: atom_id res chain seq x y z
N MET A 1 15.69 -1.21 36.10
CA MET A 1 14.54 -1.06 35.17
C MET A 1 14.93 -0.43 33.82
N SER A 2 15.79 0.60 33.77
CA SER A 2 16.16 1.27 32.50
C SER A 2 16.91 0.38 31.51
N ARG A 3 17.82 -0.49 31.96
CA ARG A 3 18.65 -1.36 31.10
C ARG A 3 17.83 -2.39 30.31
N ILE A 4 16.86 -3.04 30.96
CA ILE A 4 15.97 -4.05 30.34
C ILE A 4 15.03 -3.40 29.32
N GLN A 5 14.49 -2.22 29.62
CA GLN A 5 13.70 -1.45 28.65
C GLN A 5 14.53 -1.02 27.43
N THR A 6 15.78 -0.60 27.63
CA THR A 6 16.67 -0.23 26.51
C THR A 6 17.05 -1.43 25.65
N GLU A 7 17.23 -2.62 26.24
CA GLU A 7 17.54 -3.86 25.52
C GLU A 7 16.32 -4.35 24.70
N ASN A 8 15.12 -4.37 25.29
CA ASN A 8 13.88 -4.73 24.59
C ASN A 8 13.57 -3.76 23.44
N ARG A 9 13.77 -2.46 23.66
CA ARG A 9 13.55 -1.44 22.61
C ARG A 9 14.54 -1.60 21.45
N ALA A 10 15.80 -1.94 21.73
CA ALA A 10 16.80 -2.19 20.70
C ALA A 10 16.45 -3.43 19.87
N HIS A 11 15.99 -4.50 20.52
CA HIS A 11 15.55 -5.73 19.89
C HIS A 11 14.35 -5.52 18.95
N PHE A 12 13.24 -4.95 19.44
CA PHE A 12 12.07 -4.68 18.59
C PHE A 12 12.36 -3.70 17.44
N ARG A 13 13.26 -2.75 17.68
CA ARG A 13 13.74 -1.85 16.63
C ARG A 13 14.50 -2.61 15.54
N ALA A 14 15.33 -3.60 15.89
CA ALA A 14 16.04 -4.43 14.92
C ALA A 14 15.08 -5.28 14.08
N ILE A 15 14.10 -5.93 14.72
CA ILE A 15 13.09 -6.76 14.01
C ILE A 15 12.26 -5.92 13.02
N LEU A 16 11.82 -4.73 13.45
CA LEU A 16 11.10 -3.82 12.56
C LEU A 16 12.00 -3.30 11.43
N MET A 17 13.28 -3.02 11.71
CA MET A 17 14.21 -2.65 10.65
C MET A 17 14.29 -3.74 9.59
N GLU A 18 14.52 -4.99 9.98
CA GLU A 18 14.64 -6.13 9.07
C GLU A 18 13.36 -6.36 8.27
N THR A 19 12.19 -6.17 8.89
CA THR A 19 10.89 -6.32 8.22
C THR A 19 10.71 -5.27 7.11
N PHE A 20 11.10 -4.03 7.39
CA PHE A 20 10.93 -2.90 6.44
C PHE A 20 12.09 -2.75 5.45
N GLN A 21 13.24 -3.36 5.72
CA GLN A 21 14.48 -3.17 4.98
C GLN A 21 14.32 -3.41 3.45
N PRO A 22 13.65 -4.48 2.97
CA PRO A 22 13.49 -4.68 1.52
C PRO A 22 12.69 -3.57 0.85
N ALA A 23 11.59 -3.15 1.47
CA ALA A 23 10.71 -2.09 0.94
C ALA A 23 11.41 -0.73 0.96
N ILE A 24 12.13 -0.41 2.05
CA ILE A 24 12.86 0.86 2.18
C ILE A 24 14.05 0.93 1.23
N PHE A 25 14.81 -0.14 1.04
CA PHE A 25 15.91 -0.13 0.06
C PHE A 25 15.40 0.12 -1.35
N LEU A 26 14.35 -0.61 -1.78
CA LEU A 26 13.75 -0.37 -3.09
C LEU A 26 13.21 1.08 -3.19
N SER A 27 12.61 1.60 -2.13
CA SER A 27 12.10 2.99 -2.09
C SER A 27 13.21 4.02 -2.15
N GLN A 28 14.37 3.76 -1.55
CA GLN A 28 15.53 4.65 -1.61
C GLN A 28 16.16 4.65 -3.01
N TRP A 29 16.28 3.47 -3.64
CA TRP A 29 16.78 3.33 -5.01
C TRP A 29 15.85 3.98 -6.04
N SER A 30 14.53 3.86 -5.85
CA SER A 30 13.52 4.45 -6.75
C SER A 30 13.22 5.92 -6.47
N CYS A 31 13.97 6.58 -5.58
CA CYS A 31 13.76 7.97 -5.18
C CYS A 31 12.37 8.28 -4.58
N THR A 32 11.73 7.29 -3.94
CA THR A 32 10.42 7.46 -3.27
C THR A 32 10.54 7.59 -1.75
N ALA A 33 11.69 7.23 -1.16
CA ALA A 33 11.98 7.43 0.26
C ALA A 33 13.28 8.22 0.46
N PRO A 34 13.39 9.02 1.55
CA PRO A 34 14.59 9.79 1.86
C PRO A 34 15.81 8.89 2.08
N TYR A 35 16.98 9.41 1.76
CA TYR A 35 18.27 8.86 2.15
C TYR A 35 19.18 9.99 2.64
N PRO A 36 19.83 9.84 3.80
CA PRO A 36 19.67 8.73 4.75
C PRO A 36 18.31 8.78 5.48
N LEU A 37 17.79 7.61 5.88
CA LEU A 37 16.57 7.53 6.69
C LEU A 37 16.84 6.84 8.02
N ASP A 38 16.77 7.61 9.10
CA ASP A 38 16.68 7.03 10.44
C ASP A 38 15.34 6.30 10.58
N PRO A 39 15.34 5.08 11.12
CA PRO A 39 16.45 4.49 11.88
C PRO A 39 17.31 3.48 11.10
N TYR A 40 17.01 3.23 9.83
CA TYR A 40 17.65 2.21 8.98
C TYR A 40 19.13 2.49 8.70
N GLN A 41 19.54 3.76 8.76
CA GLN A 41 20.93 4.20 8.60
C GLN A 41 21.27 5.17 9.75
N ARG A 42 21.89 4.67 10.84
CA ARG A 42 22.34 5.52 11.95
C ARG A 42 23.48 6.43 11.47
N ALA A 43 23.29 7.74 11.59
CA ALA A 43 24.36 8.72 11.38
C ALA A 43 25.37 8.67 12.54
N THR A 44 26.58 8.14 12.30
CA THR A 44 27.75 8.40 13.15
C THR A 44 28.25 9.83 12.95
N ARG A 45 28.68 10.44 14.07
CA ARG A 45 28.44 11.85 14.39
C ARG A 45 29.07 12.91 13.46
N ASN A 46 30.23 12.67 12.84
CA ASN A 46 30.95 13.74 12.11
C ASN A 46 31.38 13.39 10.66
N TYR A 47 31.88 12.18 10.37
CA TYR A 47 32.33 11.82 9.01
C TYR A 47 31.16 11.51 8.07
N GLN A 48 30.10 10.92 8.62
CA GLN A 48 28.87 10.60 7.88
C GLN A 48 28.00 11.84 7.62
N ALA A 49 28.17 12.95 8.36
CA ALA A 49 27.41 14.18 8.16
C ALA A 49 27.79 14.92 6.86
N LYS A 50 29.08 14.98 6.51
CA LYS A 50 29.53 15.53 5.22
C LYS A 50 29.15 14.62 4.05
N CYS A 51 29.32 13.32 4.22
CA CYS A 51 28.94 12.33 3.20
C CYS A 51 27.42 12.31 2.97
N SER A 52 26.61 12.43 4.03
CA SER A 52 25.15 12.49 3.92
C SER A 52 24.67 13.78 3.25
N GLN A 53 25.32 14.92 3.51
CA GLN A 53 25.03 16.18 2.80
C GLN A 53 25.34 16.06 1.30
N LEU A 54 26.47 15.45 0.94
CA LEU A 54 26.87 15.25 -0.46
C LEU A 54 25.91 14.29 -1.19
N VAL A 55 25.52 13.18 -0.54
CA VAL A 55 24.53 12.24 -1.09
C VAL A 55 23.15 12.89 -1.20
N ALA A 56 22.75 13.73 -0.23
CA ALA A 56 21.49 14.46 -0.31
C ALA A 56 21.48 15.48 -1.46
N LEU A 57 22.60 16.17 -1.71
CA LEU A 57 22.76 17.06 -2.86
C LEU A 57 22.69 16.28 -4.17
N LEU A 58 23.43 15.17 -4.29
CA LEU A 58 23.41 14.29 -5.47
C LEU A 58 22.01 13.75 -5.75
N ARG A 59 21.26 13.37 -4.71
CA ARG A 59 19.88 12.91 -4.87
C ARG A 59 18.94 14.03 -5.30
N ARG A 60 19.13 15.26 -4.80
CA ARG A 60 18.36 16.43 -5.28
C ARG A 60 18.62 16.70 -6.75
N THR A 61 19.88 16.68 -7.18
CA THR A 61 20.24 16.88 -8.59
C THR A 61 19.72 15.74 -9.47
N LEU A 62 19.87 14.47 -9.04
CA LEU A 62 19.34 13.31 -9.74
C LEU A 62 17.82 13.37 -9.86
N SER A 63 17.14 13.75 -8.78
CA SER A 63 15.69 13.91 -8.76
C SER A 63 15.21 15.02 -9.69
N LEU A 64 15.92 16.14 -9.72
CA LEU A 64 15.61 17.25 -10.63
C LEU A 64 15.82 16.81 -12.07
N LEU A 65 16.92 16.12 -12.36
CA LEU A 65 17.21 15.57 -13.69
C LEU A 65 16.15 14.55 -14.12
N LEU A 66 15.79 13.59 -13.26
CA LEU A 66 14.73 12.62 -13.52
C LEU A 66 13.39 13.30 -13.76
N PHE A 67 13.04 14.32 -12.97
CA PHE A 67 11.82 15.09 -13.18
C PHE A 67 11.81 15.81 -14.52
N THR A 68 12.92 16.49 -14.89
CA THR A 68 13.05 17.15 -16.19
C THR A 68 12.91 16.16 -17.34
N VAL A 69 13.51 14.97 -17.24
CA VAL A 69 13.39 13.91 -18.25
C VAL A 69 11.93 13.41 -18.35
N ILE A 70 11.29 13.12 -17.22
CA ILE A 70 9.88 12.67 -17.18
C ILE A 70 8.94 13.74 -17.73
N LEU A 71 9.21 15.01 -17.46
CA LEU A 71 8.42 16.12 -17.97
C LEU A 71 8.63 16.32 -19.48
N ALA A 72 9.86 16.24 -19.97
CA ALA A 72 10.21 16.47 -21.37
C ALA A 72 9.82 15.29 -22.28
N ALA A 73 9.86 14.06 -21.78
CA ALA A 73 9.69 12.86 -22.61
C ALA A 73 8.31 12.75 -23.29
N PRO A 74 7.16 13.12 -22.67
CA PRO A 74 5.88 13.21 -23.36
C PRO A 74 5.88 14.20 -24.53
N PHE A 75 6.53 15.36 -24.38
CA PHE A 75 6.63 16.35 -25.46
C PHE A 75 7.52 15.85 -26.60
N LEU A 76 8.63 15.19 -26.28
CA LEU A 76 9.51 14.56 -27.25
C LEU A 76 8.77 13.48 -28.05
N LEU A 77 8.03 12.60 -27.36
CA LEU A 77 7.23 11.55 -27.99
C LEU A 77 6.11 12.13 -28.86
N TYR A 78 5.46 13.21 -28.39
CA TYR A 78 4.45 13.91 -29.18
C TYR A 78 5.02 14.49 -30.48
N HIS A 79 6.22 15.08 -30.43
CA HIS A 79 6.87 15.63 -31.62
C HIS A 79 7.32 14.54 -32.60
N LEU A 80 8.00 13.49 -32.10
CA LEU A 80 8.52 12.38 -32.89
C LEU A 80 7.41 11.54 -33.57
N TYR A 81 6.28 11.34 -32.89
CA TYR A 81 5.17 10.52 -33.40
C TYR A 81 3.96 11.35 -33.86
N SER A 82 4.13 12.66 -34.05
CA SER A 82 3.07 13.58 -34.49
C SER A 82 2.34 13.07 -35.74
N GLY A 83 3.08 12.58 -36.75
CA GLY A 83 2.50 12.00 -37.96
C GLY A 83 1.57 10.81 -37.72
N GLN A 84 1.88 9.92 -36.78
CA GLN A 84 1.03 8.75 -36.45
C GLN A 84 -0.21 9.15 -35.65
N ILE A 85 -0.12 10.17 -34.80
CA ILE A 85 -1.23 10.68 -33.97
C ILE A 85 -2.30 11.38 -34.83
N TYR A 86 -1.89 12.00 -35.95
CA TYR A 86 -2.78 12.65 -36.92
C TYR A 86 -3.22 11.72 -38.07
N ALA A 87 -2.44 10.68 -38.40
CA ALA A 87 -2.80 9.71 -39.43
C ALA A 87 -3.93 8.75 -39.02
N TYR A 88 -3.99 8.33 -37.75
CA TYR A 88 -5.10 7.52 -37.25
C TYR A 88 -6.25 8.42 -36.77
N THR A 89 -7.47 8.16 -37.24
CA THR A 89 -8.73 8.78 -36.80
C THR A 89 -9.15 8.33 -35.38
N ILE A 90 -8.22 8.40 -34.43
CA ILE A 90 -8.44 8.10 -33.02
C ILE A 90 -9.50 9.07 -32.49
N PRO A 91 -10.59 8.57 -31.85
CA PRO A 91 -11.60 9.42 -31.24
C PRO A 91 -11.00 10.45 -30.28
N LEU A 92 -11.55 11.67 -30.29
CA LEU A 92 -11.07 12.78 -29.45
C LEU A 92 -11.14 12.45 -27.95
N SER A 93 -12.14 11.68 -27.53
CA SER A 93 -12.27 11.19 -26.15
C SER A 93 -11.06 10.37 -25.68
N VAL A 94 -10.56 9.47 -26.54
CA VAL A 94 -9.39 8.63 -26.24
C VAL A 94 -8.13 9.48 -26.14
N LYS A 95 -7.95 10.45 -27.06
CA LYS A 95 -6.82 11.40 -26.99
C LYS A 95 -6.84 12.22 -25.68
N LEU A 96 -8.00 12.70 -25.27
CA LEU A 96 -8.17 13.46 -24.04
C LEU A 96 -7.89 12.61 -22.79
N MET A 97 -8.34 11.36 -22.76
CA MET A 97 -8.02 10.42 -21.67
C MET A 97 -6.50 10.20 -21.55
N TYR A 98 -5.79 10.04 -22.67
CA TYR A 98 -4.32 9.93 -22.65
C TYR A 98 -3.65 11.19 -22.08
N TYR A 99 -4.05 12.38 -22.52
CA TYR A 99 -3.47 13.63 -22.01
C TYR A 99 -3.73 13.82 -20.52
N VAL A 100 -4.96 13.54 -20.06
CA VAL A 100 -5.31 13.62 -18.64
C VAL A 100 -4.50 12.61 -17.83
N GLN A 101 -4.37 11.37 -18.31
CA GLN A 101 -3.57 10.35 -17.64
C GLN A 101 -2.10 10.78 -17.54
N THR A 102 -1.50 11.24 -18.63
CA THR A 102 -0.11 11.71 -18.65
C THR A 102 0.08 12.90 -17.70
N ALA A 103 -0.83 13.87 -17.71
CA ALA A 103 -0.77 15.02 -16.81
C ALA A 103 -0.83 14.60 -15.33
N ILE A 104 -1.75 13.70 -14.98
CA ILE A 104 -1.87 13.15 -13.62
C ILE A 104 -0.60 12.41 -13.22
N GLN A 105 -0.08 11.54 -14.09
CA GLN A 105 1.09 10.70 -13.81
C GLN A 105 2.35 11.53 -13.64
N THR A 106 2.60 12.49 -14.55
CA THR A 106 3.74 13.43 -14.46
C THR A 106 3.64 14.31 -13.22
N SER A 107 2.44 14.81 -12.90
CA SER A 107 2.22 15.62 -11.67
C SER A 107 2.48 14.80 -10.40
N THR A 108 2.04 13.54 -10.38
CA THR A 108 2.23 12.63 -9.24
C THR A 108 3.71 12.31 -9.05
N MET A 109 4.43 11.98 -10.14
CA MET A 109 5.88 11.76 -10.10
C MET A 109 6.64 13.01 -9.67
N GLY A 110 6.25 14.19 -10.19
CA GLY A 110 6.81 15.46 -9.79
C GLY A 110 6.66 15.70 -8.29
N TYR A 111 5.48 15.44 -7.72
CA TYR A 111 5.29 15.52 -6.27
C TYR A 111 6.16 14.52 -5.51
N ILE A 112 6.28 13.28 -5.99
CA ILE A 112 7.10 12.25 -5.34
C ILE A 112 8.58 12.68 -5.30
N LEU A 113 9.11 13.06 -6.45
CA LEU A 113 10.50 13.46 -6.66
C LEU A 113 10.83 14.80 -5.96
N LEU A 114 9.98 15.81 -6.06
CA LEU A 114 10.33 17.14 -5.56
C LEU A 114 9.96 17.35 -4.09
N VAL A 115 8.96 16.62 -3.56
CA VAL A 115 8.40 16.87 -2.24
C VAL A 115 8.45 15.63 -1.34
N TYR A 116 7.78 14.54 -1.74
CA TYR A 116 7.54 13.40 -0.86
C TYR A 116 8.84 12.75 -0.37
N GLN A 117 9.82 12.54 -1.26
CA GLN A 117 11.06 11.87 -0.90
C GLN A 117 11.91 12.62 0.14
N PHE A 118 11.66 13.89 0.40
CA PHE A 118 12.40 14.68 1.40
C PHE A 118 11.70 14.70 2.77
N ARG A 119 10.52 14.10 2.90
CA ARG A 119 9.72 14.13 4.12
C ARG A 119 10.05 12.97 5.06
N THR A 120 11.16 13.10 5.78
CA THR A 120 11.59 12.13 6.81
C THR A 120 10.60 11.98 7.95
N ASN A 121 9.83 13.03 8.26
CA ASN A 121 8.89 13.06 9.39
C ASN A 121 7.77 12.03 9.25
N PHE A 122 7.31 11.75 8.02
CA PHE A 122 6.30 10.74 7.77
C PHE A 122 6.81 9.35 8.14
N HIS A 123 8.02 9.03 7.69
CA HIS A 123 8.63 7.72 7.94
C HIS A 123 8.96 7.49 9.41
N ARG A 124 9.49 8.50 10.09
CA ARG A 124 9.75 8.43 11.54
C ARG A 124 8.47 8.27 12.34
N TYR A 125 7.38 8.96 11.96
CA TYR A 125 6.11 8.91 12.68
C TYR A 125 5.53 7.49 12.80
N TYR A 126 5.43 6.73 11.69
CA TYR A 126 4.88 5.38 11.80
C TYR A 126 5.87 4.45 12.50
N PHE A 127 7.17 4.59 12.23
CA PHE A 127 8.18 3.68 12.77
C PHE A 127 8.27 3.80 14.30
N ASP A 128 8.37 5.02 14.83
CA ASP A 128 8.49 5.27 16.27
C ASP A 128 7.24 4.78 17.03
N ARG A 129 6.06 4.89 16.42
CA ARG A 129 4.82 4.36 17.01
C ARG A 129 4.74 2.85 16.98
N LEU A 130 5.17 2.21 15.90
CA LEU A 130 5.24 0.75 15.83
C LEU A 130 6.23 0.20 16.86
N VAL A 131 7.40 0.83 17.02
CA VAL A 131 8.36 0.48 18.08
C VAL A 131 7.75 0.69 19.45
N GLY A 132 7.07 1.82 19.69
CA GLY A 132 6.42 2.09 20.97
C GLY A 132 5.35 1.06 21.34
N VAL A 133 4.56 0.61 20.36
CA VAL A 133 3.57 -0.46 20.56
C VAL A 133 4.24 -1.80 20.86
N LEU A 134 5.30 -2.15 20.15
CA LEU A 134 6.09 -3.37 20.40
C LEU A 134 6.80 -3.33 21.76
N GLU A 135 7.36 -2.20 22.16
CA GLU A 135 8.00 -2.06 23.47
C GLU A 135 7.00 -2.27 24.62
N GLN A 136 5.75 -1.84 24.41
CA GLN A 136 4.70 -1.95 25.43
C GLN A 136 3.96 -3.30 25.40
N PHE A 137 3.92 -4.00 24.26
CA PHE A 137 3.05 -5.18 24.07
C PHE A 137 3.64 -6.30 23.20
N GLY A 138 4.91 -6.21 22.81
CA GLY A 138 5.59 -7.25 22.05
C GLY A 138 5.62 -8.55 22.84
N ARG A 139 5.09 -9.62 22.23
CA ARG A 139 5.18 -11.00 22.74
C ARG A 139 6.33 -11.73 22.04
N THR A 140 6.78 -12.83 22.63
CA THR A 140 7.84 -13.69 22.07
C THR A 140 7.50 -14.29 20.71
N ASP A 141 6.22 -14.40 20.33
CA ASP A 141 5.80 -14.93 19.02
C ASP A 141 5.81 -13.88 17.88
N ILE A 142 6.13 -12.62 18.19
CA ILE A 142 6.05 -11.53 17.21
C ILE A 142 7.03 -11.72 16.06
N ASP A 143 8.20 -12.28 16.33
CA ASP A 143 9.28 -12.49 15.35
C ASP A 143 8.83 -13.46 14.26
N ILE A 144 8.07 -14.49 14.64
CA ILE A 144 7.53 -15.47 13.70
C ILE A 144 6.52 -14.81 12.77
N ARG A 145 5.62 -13.98 13.32
CA ARG A 145 4.56 -13.33 12.55
C ARG A 145 5.09 -12.22 11.65
N LEU A 146 6.03 -11.41 12.13
CA LEU A 146 6.71 -10.39 11.32
C LEU A 146 7.66 -11.03 10.29
N GLY A 147 8.31 -12.13 10.64
CA GLY A 147 9.11 -12.94 9.72
C GLY A 147 8.29 -13.55 8.59
N ALA A 148 7.04 -13.98 8.85
CA ALA A 148 6.11 -14.43 7.82
C ALA A 148 5.73 -13.29 6.86
N LEU A 149 5.45 -12.09 7.38
CA LEU A 149 5.20 -10.89 6.57
C LEU A 149 6.42 -10.54 5.71
N GLN A 150 7.61 -10.53 6.30
CA GLN A 150 8.87 -10.28 5.61
C GLN A 150 9.11 -11.30 4.49
N THR A 151 8.82 -12.58 4.74
CA THR A 151 8.93 -13.66 3.75
C THR A 151 8.01 -13.42 2.56
N ASN A 152 6.76 -13.00 2.81
CA ASN A 152 5.81 -12.66 1.74
C ASN A 152 6.30 -11.47 0.91
N ILE A 153 6.83 -10.42 1.56
CA ILE A 153 7.42 -9.27 0.86
C ILE A 153 8.63 -9.70 0.02
N ARG A 154 9.51 -10.54 0.55
CA ARG A 154 10.68 -11.08 -0.17
C ARG A 154 10.27 -11.94 -1.37
N ARG A 155 9.16 -12.68 -1.27
CA ARG A 155 8.59 -13.45 -2.39
C ARG A 155 8.00 -12.59 -3.50
N LEU A 156 7.49 -11.40 -3.17
CA LEU A 156 6.99 -10.43 -4.17
C LEU A 156 8.12 -9.68 -4.88
N LEU A 157 9.26 -9.49 -4.21
CA LEU A 157 10.40 -8.75 -4.74
C LEU A 157 10.93 -9.26 -6.10
N PRO A 158 11.15 -10.58 -6.36
CA PRO A 158 11.64 -11.07 -7.65
C PRO A 158 10.63 -10.92 -8.80
N ILE A 159 9.34 -10.74 -8.50
CA ILE A 159 8.31 -10.52 -9.53
C ILE A 159 8.53 -9.17 -10.23
N ILE A 160 9.05 -8.17 -9.52
CA ILE A 160 9.30 -6.82 -10.03
C ILE A 160 10.33 -6.82 -11.18
N PRO A 161 11.59 -7.30 -10.99
CA PRO A 161 12.57 -7.32 -12.06
C PRO A 161 12.16 -8.28 -13.20
N LEU A 162 11.49 -9.39 -12.91
CA LEU A 162 10.97 -10.29 -13.95
C LEU A 162 9.97 -9.58 -14.86
N HIS A 163 9.00 -8.86 -14.27
CA HIS A 163 8.03 -8.07 -15.03
C HIS A 163 8.72 -6.97 -15.85
N ILE A 164 9.67 -6.24 -15.25
CA ILE A 164 10.43 -5.21 -15.96
C ILE A 164 11.18 -5.82 -17.15
N ALA A 165 11.88 -6.94 -16.95
CA ALA A 165 12.64 -7.60 -18.01
C ALA A 165 11.75 -8.05 -19.17
N LEU A 166 10.57 -8.61 -18.87
CA LEU A 166 9.64 -9.08 -19.90
C LEU A 166 9.06 -7.92 -20.73
N VAL A 167 8.70 -6.81 -20.09
CA VAL A 167 8.20 -5.61 -20.79
C VAL A 167 9.31 -4.92 -21.58
N LEU A 168 10.53 -4.85 -21.04
CA LEU A 168 11.69 -4.30 -21.76
C LEU A 168 12.03 -5.15 -22.99
N ALA A 169 12.01 -6.48 -22.88
CA ALA A 169 12.23 -7.38 -24.00
C ALA A 169 11.20 -7.12 -25.11
N ALA A 170 9.91 -6.97 -24.76
CA ALA A 170 8.87 -6.63 -25.73
C ALA A 170 9.13 -5.28 -26.42
N TYR A 171 9.56 -4.24 -25.68
CA TYR A 171 9.88 -2.95 -26.29
C TYR A 171 11.07 -3.01 -27.26
N ILE A 172 12.14 -3.72 -26.89
CA ILE A 172 13.35 -3.83 -27.70
C ILE A 172 13.11 -4.68 -28.96
N LEU A 173 12.32 -5.74 -28.85
CA LEU A 173 12.02 -6.62 -29.98
C LEU A 173 11.10 -5.97 -31.01
N HIS A 174 10.21 -5.07 -30.58
CA HIS A 174 9.18 -4.50 -31.44
C HIS A 174 9.62 -3.25 -32.22
N ASP A 175 10.43 -2.37 -31.61
CA ASP A 175 10.75 -1.06 -32.19
C ASP A 175 12.24 -0.76 -31.94
N GLN A 176 13.02 -0.53 -33.00
CA GLN A 176 14.47 -0.22 -32.92
C GLN A 176 14.75 1.29 -33.01
N SER A 177 13.72 2.14 -32.87
CA SER A 177 13.87 3.59 -32.97
C SER A 177 14.39 4.24 -31.69
N TRP A 178 15.06 5.39 -31.82
CA TRP A 178 15.53 6.19 -30.68
C TRP A 178 14.41 6.64 -29.73
N GLY A 179 13.15 6.71 -30.20
CA GLY A 179 11.97 7.03 -29.39
C GLY A 179 11.67 5.96 -28.32
N VAL A 180 12.15 4.73 -28.51
CA VAL A 180 11.98 3.64 -27.55
C VAL A 180 12.74 3.88 -26.26
N LEU A 181 13.89 4.57 -26.32
CA LEU A 181 14.66 4.91 -25.13
C LEU A 181 13.84 5.79 -24.16
N ALA A 182 13.13 6.78 -24.70
CA ALA A 182 12.25 7.64 -23.90
C ALA A 182 11.11 6.84 -23.25
N LYS A 183 10.49 5.91 -24.00
CA LYS A 183 9.45 5.01 -23.49
C LYS A 183 9.98 4.12 -22.36
N ILE A 184 11.18 3.55 -22.52
CA ILE A 184 11.85 2.71 -21.53
C ILE A 184 12.12 3.49 -20.24
N VAL A 185 12.66 4.71 -20.34
CA VAL A 185 12.97 5.53 -19.16
C VAL A 185 11.70 5.90 -18.39
N ILE A 186 10.64 6.34 -19.08
CA ILE A 186 9.36 6.65 -18.42
C ILE A 186 8.80 5.39 -17.77
N PHE A 187 8.75 4.26 -18.48
CA PHE A 187 8.23 3.00 -17.96
C PHE A 187 8.97 2.57 -16.70
N LEU A 188 10.30 2.53 -16.76
CA LEU A 188 11.14 2.10 -15.63
C LEU A 188 10.95 3.01 -14.41
N ALA A 189 10.99 4.34 -14.60
CA ALA A 189 10.79 5.31 -13.53
C ALA A 189 9.40 5.14 -12.90
N THR A 190 8.35 5.07 -13.72
CA THR A 190 6.97 4.86 -13.25
C THR A 190 6.85 3.58 -12.45
N GLN A 191 7.36 2.48 -12.99
CA GLN A 191 7.12 1.16 -12.43
C GLN A 191 7.89 0.97 -11.13
N LEU A 192 9.14 1.43 -11.05
CA LEU A 192 9.93 1.38 -9.80
C LEU A 192 9.33 2.26 -8.70
N MET A 193 8.87 3.48 -9.03
CA MET A 193 8.21 4.35 -8.04
C MET A 193 6.88 3.78 -7.56
N ALA A 194 6.05 3.26 -8.47
CA ALA A 194 4.75 2.73 -8.12
C ALA A 194 4.86 1.46 -7.27
N THR A 195 5.76 0.53 -7.63
CA THR A 195 5.98 -0.71 -6.89
C THR A 195 6.61 -0.47 -5.52
N SER A 196 7.57 0.45 -5.40
CA SER A 196 8.17 0.79 -4.10
C SER A 196 7.16 1.38 -3.11
N LEU A 197 6.33 2.31 -3.56
CA LEU A 197 5.23 2.85 -2.76
C LEU A 197 4.26 1.73 -2.36
N THR A 198 3.83 0.89 -3.30
CA THR A 198 2.91 -0.21 -3.01
C THR A 198 3.47 -1.17 -1.95
N LEU A 199 4.75 -1.54 -2.05
CA LEU A 199 5.40 -2.40 -1.05
C LEU A 199 5.54 -1.72 0.31
N LEU A 200 5.87 -0.42 0.35
CA LEU A 200 5.94 0.33 1.59
C LEU A 200 4.57 0.36 2.30
N TYR A 201 3.51 0.61 1.54
CA TYR A 201 2.14 0.60 2.06
C TYR A 201 1.76 -0.77 2.63
N LEU A 202 1.99 -1.84 1.87
CA LEU A 202 1.76 -3.21 2.30
C LEU A 202 2.53 -3.54 3.58
N THR A 203 3.78 -3.10 3.69
CA THR A 203 4.61 -3.34 4.87
C THR A 203 4.04 -2.62 6.10
N ILE A 204 3.72 -1.32 6.00
CA ILE A 204 3.17 -0.53 7.12
C ILE A 204 1.87 -1.16 7.63
N PHE A 205 0.92 -1.40 6.73
CA PHE A 205 -0.40 -1.89 7.12
C PHE A 205 -0.38 -3.37 7.50
N GLY A 206 0.50 -4.16 6.87
CA GLY A 206 0.76 -5.54 7.26
C GLY A 206 1.26 -5.63 8.70
N THR A 207 2.25 -4.81 9.09
CA THR A 207 2.74 -4.76 10.47
C THR A 207 1.63 -4.34 11.44
N VAL A 208 0.84 -3.31 11.11
CA VAL A 208 -0.32 -2.91 11.93
C VAL A 208 -1.30 -4.07 12.11
N SER A 209 -1.63 -4.79 11.03
CA SER A 209 -2.54 -5.93 11.09
C SER A 209 -2.00 -7.06 11.96
N VAL A 210 -0.69 -7.33 11.93
CA VAL A 210 -0.06 -8.36 12.79
C VAL A 210 -0.19 -7.98 14.26
N LEU A 211 0.07 -6.72 14.60
CA LEU A 211 -0.03 -6.23 15.98
C LEU A 211 -1.47 -6.23 16.50
N LEU A 212 -2.43 -5.79 15.68
CA LEU A 212 -3.86 -5.86 16.02
C LEU A 212 -4.31 -7.31 16.24
N ARG A 213 -3.85 -8.24 15.40
CA ARG A 213 -4.14 -9.66 15.58
C ARG A 213 -3.62 -10.18 16.93
N GLN A 214 -2.41 -9.79 17.32
CA GLN A 214 -1.83 -10.20 18.60
C GLN A 214 -2.61 -9.63 19.80
N MET A 215 -3.08 -8.38 19.70
CA MET A 215 -3.97 -7.78 20.70
C MET A 215 -5.28 -8.56 20.81
N ASN A 216 -5.89 -8.91 19.69
CA ASN A 216 -7.11 -9.72 19.66
C ASN A 216 -6.90 -11.13 20.22
N ASP A 217 -5.79 -11.80 19.87
CA ASP A 217 -5.45 -13.12 20.41
C ASP A 217 -5.28 -13.04 21.95
N THR A 218 -4.84 -11.90 22.49
CA THR A 218 -4.76 -11.67 23.95
C THR A 218 -6.14 -11.50 24.58
N LEU A 219 -7.03 -10.73 23.95
CA LEU A 219 -8.41 -10.57 24.41
C LEU A 219 -9.16 -11.91 24.38
N GLU A 220 -8.90 -12.73 23.38
CA GLU A 220 -9.47 -14.08 23.29
C GLU A 220 -8.95 -15.00 24.41
N CYS A 221 -7.66 -14.94 24.76
CA CYS A 221 -7.14 -15.68 25.92
C CYS A 221 -7.83 -15.26 27.23
N ILE A 222 -8.13 -13.97 27.42
CA ILE A 222 -8.87 -13.48 28.60
C ILE A 222 -10.30 -14.06 28.60
N LEU A 223 -10.94 -14.09 27.43
CA LEU A 223 -12.30 -14.62 27.27
C LEU A 223 -12.39 -16.14 27.49
N VAL A 224 -11.38 -16.92 27.08
CA VAL A 224 -11.39 -18.39 27.20
C VAL A 224 -10.99 -18.87 28.60
N GLY A 225 -10.30 -18.03 29.39
CA GLY A 225 -9.75 -18.40 30.70
C GLY A 225 -8.58 -19.40 30.59
N PRO A 226 -7.90 -19.72 31.71
CA PRO A 226 -6.87 -20.76 31.72
C PRO A 226 -7.53 -22.11 31.35
N ILE A 227 -6.88 -22.86 30.47
CA ILE A 227 -7.34 -24.17 29.99
C ILE A 227 -7.47 -25.13 31.20
N SER A 228 -8.68 -25.24 31.76
CA SER A 228 -9.03 -26.35 32.63
C SER A 228 -9.34 -27.56 31.77
N ASP A 229 -8.46 -28.56 31.88
CA ASP A 229 -8.52 -29.95 31.45
C ASP A 229 -9.01 -30.31 30.02
N PRO A 230 -8.20 -31.10 29.26
CA PRO A 230 -8.55 -31.54 27.91
C PRO A 230 -9.69 -32.58 27.83
N ASN A 231 -10.26 -33.00 28.97
CA ASN A 231 -11.21 -34.11 29.08
C ASN A 231 -12.68 -33.71 29.28
N THR A 232 -13.02 -32.42 29.23
CA THR A 232 -14.43 -31.98 29.32
C THR A 232 -14.97 -31.62 27.93
N ASP A 233 -16.11 -32.22 27.57
CA ASP A 233 -16.73 -32.14 26.26
C ASP A 233 -16.76 -30.73 25.65
N LYS A 234 -16.06 -30.61 24.51
CA LYS A 234 -15.67 -29.36 23.84
C LYS A 234 -16.78 -28.70 23.01
N SER A 235 -18.05 -28.75 23.41
CA SER A 235 -19.08 -28.04 22.61
C SER A 235 -20.20 -27.38 23.40
N ALA A 236 -20.49 -27.83 24.62
CA ALA A 236 -21.65 -27.32 25.37
C ALA A 236 -21.30 -26.37 26.54
N ALA A 237 -20.07 -26.41 27.06
CA ALA A 237 -19.65 -25.59 28.21
C ALA A 237 -19.01 -24.23 27.84
N TYR A 238 -18.78 -23.97 26.54
CA TYR A 238 -18.08 -22.77 26.07
C TYR A 238 -18.88 -21.45 26.18
N PHE A 239 -20.19 -21.51 26.46
CA PHE A 239 -21.07 -20.33 26.47
C PHE A 239 -21.69 -20.00 27.83
N THR A 240 -21.58 -20.87 28.84
CA THR A 240 -22.39 -20.84 30.05
C THR A 240 -21.64 -20.46 31.33
N THR A 241 -20.31 -20.44 31.36
CA THR A 241 -19.57 -19.91 32.52
C THR A 241 -19.31 -18.42 32.36
N PRO A 242 -19.83 -17.56 33.25
CA PRO A 242 -19.56 -16.13 33.19
C PRO A 242 -18.10 -15.87 33.56
N VAL A 243 -17.29 -15.47 32.59
CA VAL A 243 -15.94 -14.96 32.85
C VAL A 243 -16.08 -13.63 33.56
N ARG A 244 -15.83 -13.63 34.87
CA ARG A 244 -15.69 -12.40 35.65
C ARG A 244 -14.30 -11.83 35.38
N LEU A 245 -14.29 -10.64 34.79
CA LEU A 245 -13.04 -9.90 34.55
C LEU A 245 -12.36 -9.60 35.88
N THR A 246 -11.07 -9.92 35.97
CA THR A 246 -10.25 -9.51 37.11
C THR A 246 -9.76 -8.07 36.92
N ARG A 247 -9.30 -7.44 38.00
CA ARG A 247 -8.73 -6.08 37.95
C ARG A 247 -7.49 -5.98 37.05
N ASP A 248 -6.76 -7.08 36.87
CA ASP A 248 -5.60 -7.13 35.99
C ASP A 248 -6.00 -7.34 34.52
N ASP A 249 -7.12 -8.02 34.27
CA ASP A 249 -7.74 -8.08 32.93
C ASP A 249 -8.22 -6.70 32.50
N ASP A 250 -8.88 -5.94 33.38
CA ASP A 250 -9.31 -4.56 33.10
C ASP A 250 -8.13 -3.66 32.70
N ARG A 251 -7.01 -3.75 33.43
CA ARG A 251 -5.78 -3.01 33.12
C ARG A 251 -5.22 -3.42 31.76
N THR A 252 -5.28 -4.71 31.45
CA THR A 252 -4.79 -5.25 30.18
C THR A 252 -5.68 -4.80 29.01
N ILE A 253 -7.00 -4.84 29.16
CA ILE A 253 -7.97 -4.38 28.17
C ILE A 253 -7.81 -2.88 27.92
N GLU A 254 -7.68 -2.06 28.96
CA GLU A 254 -7.45 -0.62 28.80
C GLU A 254 -6.11 -0.32 28.12
N LYS A 255 -5.05 -1.06 28.46
CA LYS A 255 -3.75 -0.96 27.78
C LYS A 255 -3.87 -1.33 26.30
N ILE A 256 -4.58 -2.42 25.97
CA ILE A 256 -4.83 -2.83 24.60
C ILE A 256 -5.62 -1.76 23.84
N ARG A 257 -6.66 -1.18 24.44
CA ARG A 257 -7.45 -0.09 23.84
C ARG A 257 -6.58 1.09 23.42
N LEU A 258 -5.66 1.53 24.30
CA LEU A 258 -4.76 2.66 24.03
C LEU A 258 -3.74 2.34 22.94
N LEU A 259 -3.18 1.13 22.95
CA LEU A 259 -2.21 0.71 21.94
C LEU A 259 -2.86 0.48 20.58
N GLN A 260 -4.06 -0.11 20.54
CA GLN A 260 -4.86 -0.18 19.34
C GLN A 260 -5.14 1.22 18.81
N LEU A 261 -5.51 2.18 19.66
CA LEU A 261 -5.68 3.57 19.21
C LEU A 261 -4.43 4.13 18.52
N GLN A 262 -3.23 3.86 19.06
CA GLN A 262 -1.97 4.30 18.44
C GLN A 262 -1.75 3.67 17.06
N LEU A 263 -2.03 2.38 16.90
CA LEU A 263 -1.94 1.67 15.61
C LEU A 263 -2.94 2.20 14.59
N LEU A 264 -4.18 2.40 15.02
CA LEU A 264 -5.26 2.92 14.22
C LEU A 264 -4.98 4.39 13.80
N GLN A 265 -4.33 5.19 14.65
CA GLN A 265 -3.85 6.52 14.28
C GLN A 265 -2.77 6.50 13.18
N ILE A 266 -1.96 5.44 13.07
CA ILE A 266 -1.01 5.27 11.94
C ILE A 266 -1.79 5.11 10.65
N VAL A 267 -2.78 4.23 10.64
CA VAL A 267 -3.64 3.95 9.48
C VAL A 267 -4.38 5.22 9.05
N ARG A 268 -5.05 5.90 9.99
CA ARG A 268 -5.79 7.14 9.71
C ARG A 268 -4.87 8.25 9.19
N ARG A 269 -3.67 8.43 9.76
CA ARG A 269 -2.73 9.45 9.27
C ARG A 269 -2.15 9.09 7.91
N THR A 270 -1.98 7.80 7.61
CA THR A 270 -1.46 7.35 6.32
C THR A 270 -2.51 7.53 5.23
N ASN A 271 -3.73 7.01 5.45
CA ASN A 271 -4.84 7.10 4.51
C ASN A 271 -5.43 8.51 4.39
N GLY A 272 -5.47 9.28 5.48
CA GLY A 272 -5.97 10.67 5.49
C GLY A 272 -4.91 11.74 5.22
N GLY A 273 -3.63 11.36 5.17
CA GLY A 273 -2.53 12.28 4.97
C GLY A 273 -2.05 12.36 3.51
N GLU A 274 -0.80 12.78 3.36
CA GLU A 274 -0.16 12.97 2.05
C GLU A 274 -0.01 11.67 1.26
N TYR A 275 0.21 10.56 1.95
CA TYR A 275 0.26 9.24 1.32
C TYR A 275 -1.10 8.85 0.73
N GLY A 276 -2.19 9.10 1.46
CA GLY A 276 -3.56 8.91 0.98
C GLY A 276 -3.86 9.72 -0.29
N ARG A 277 -3.43 10.98 -0.34
CA ARG A 277 -3.54 11.79 -1.56
C ARG A 277 -2.78 11.17 -2.73
N LEU A 278 -1.57 10.67 -2.50
CA LEU A 278 -0.80 9.94 -3.52
C LEU A 278 -1.54 8.69 -3.99
N VAL A 279 -2.11 7.91 -3.07
CA VAL A 279 -2.90 6.72 -3.41
C VAL A 279 -4.08 7.09 -4.30
N ILE A 280 -4.84 8.15 -3.99
CA ILE A 280 -5.96 8.60 -4.85
C ILE A 280 -5.48 8.93 -6.26
N MET A 281 -4.39 9.69 -6.39
CA MET A 281 -3.84 10.03 -7.72
C MET A 281 -3.38 8.79 -8.48
N ILE A 282 -2.76 7.82 -7.79
CA ILE A 282 -2.34 6.54 -8.37
C ILE A 282 -3.55 5.71 -8.81
N LEU A 283 -4.60 5.62 -7.98
CA LEU A 283 -5.83 4.92 -8.29
C LEU A 283 -6.52 5.52 -9.52
N LEU A 284 -6.63 6.85 -9.59
CA LEU A 284 -7.23 7.56 -10.71
C LEU A 284 -6.42 7.36 -12.00
N ALA A 285 -5.09 7.52 -11.94
CA ALA A 285 -4.21 7.28 -13.08
C ALA A 285 -4.32 5.83 -13.58
N THR A 286 -4.37 4.87 -12.65
CA THR A 286 -4.49 3.44 -12.96
C THR A 286 -5.84 3.12 -13.59
N PHE A 287 -6.93 3.73 -13.10
CA PHE A 287 -8.25 3.56 -13.66
C PHE A 287 -8.34 4.05 -15.10
N ILE A 288 -7.84 5.26 -15.37
CA ILE A 288 -7.81 5.81 -16.74
C ILE A 288 -6.93 4.93 -17.63
N TYR A 289 -5.74 4.56 -17.15
CA TYR A 289 -4.81 3.68 -17.88
C TYR A 289 -5.47 2.37 -18.29
N LEU A 290 -6.09 1.65 -17.35
CA LEU A 290 -6.74 0.36 -17.63
C LEU A 290 -7.86 0.52 -18.67
N ASN A 291 -8.70 1.56 -18.57
CA ASN A 291 -9.73 1.83 -19.58
C ASN A 291 -9.12 2.07 -20.97
N THR A 292 -8.06 2.88 -21.06
CA THR A 292 -7.41 3.18 -22.35
C THR A 292 -6.71 1.97 -22.95
N GLU A 293 -5.99 1.18 -22.14
CA GLU A 293 -5.29 -0.02 -22.58
C GLU A 293 -6.24 -1.11 -23.05
N LEU A 294 -7.33 -1.36 -22.30
CA LEU A 294 -8.33 -2.36 -22.69
C LEU A 294 -9.04 -1.98 -23.98
N LEU A 295 -9.36 -0.69 -24.18
CA LEU A 295 -9.94 -0.21 -25.42
C LEU A 295 -8.96 -0.38 -26.60
N GLN A 296 -7.69 -0.01 -26.41
CA GLN A 296 -6.66 -0.21 -27.44
C GLN A 296 -6.48 -1.69 -27.78
N LEU A 297 -6.47 -2.55 -26.77
CA LEU A 297 -6.38 -4.00 -26.95
C LEU A 297 -7.55 -4.51 -27.79
N TYR A 298 -8.78 -4.09 -27.48
CA TYR A 298 -9.97 -4.45 -28.24
C TYR A 298 -9.87 -4.01 -29.71
N GLN A 299 -9.56 -2.74 -29.95
CA GLN A 299 -9.47 -2.19 -31.31
C GLN A 299 -8.34 -2.81 -32.13
N GLY A 300 -7.17 -3.00 -31.52
CA GLY A 300 -6.01 -3.58 -32.20
C GLY A 300 -6.17 -5.06 -32.51
N VAL A 301 -6.86 -5.82 -31.65
CA VAL A 301 -7.23 -7.22 -31.94
C VAL A 301 -8.29 -7.28 -33.05
N LYS A 302 -9.34 -6.44 -32.98
CA LYS A 302 -10.39 -6.38 -34.00
C LYS A 302 -9.85 -6.03 -35.39
N ALA A 303 -8.88 -5.11 -35.46
CA ALA A 303 -8.24 -4.70 -36.71
C ALA A 303 -7.15 -5.66 -37.19
N GLY A 304 -6.82 -6.72 -36.44
CA GLY A 304 -5.68 -7.60 -36.75
C GLY A 304 -4.32 -6.90 -36.76
N ALA A 305 -4.23 -5.73 -36.10
CA ALA A 305 -3.07 -4.84 -36.18
C ALA A 305 -1.99 -5.16 -35.14
N PHE A 306 -2.31 -5.94 -34.10
CA PHE A 306 -1.39 -6.28 -33.03
C PHE A 306 -0.81 -7.68 -33.18
N THR A 307 0.51 -7.76 -33.05
CA THR A 307 1.26 -9.00 -32.92
C THR A 307 1.13 -9.57 -31.49
N PHE A 308 1.41 -10.87 -31.34
CA PHE A 308 1.19 -11.60 -30.08
C PHE A 308 2.00 -11.04 -28.89
N ASP A 309 3.20 -10.56 -29.13
CA ASP A 309 4.08 -9.88 -28.16
C ASP A 309 3.49 -8.55 -27.65
N VAL A 310 2.87 -7.76 -28.53
CA VAL A 310 2.19 -6.51 -28.16
C VAL A 310 0.95 -6.80 -27.30
N ILE A 311 0.16 -7.82 -27.67
CA ILE A 311 -0.97 -8.29 -26.88
C ILE A 311 -0.50 -8.75 -25.50
N GLY A 312 0.53 -9.61 -25.44
CA GLY A 312 1.09 -10.13 -24.21
C GLY A 312 1.60 -9.04 -23.26
N SER A 313 2.34 -8.06 -23.78
CA SER A 313 2.87 -6.95 -22.96
C SER A 313 1.77 -6.04 -22.41
N LYS A 314 0.72 -5.73 -23.19
CA LYS A 314 -0.44 -4.95 -22.74
C LYS A 314 -1.24 -5.69 -21.66
N VAL A 315 -1.49 -6.98 -21.85
CA VAL A 315 -2.18 -7.83 -20.85
C VAL A 315 -1.37 -7.92 -19.57
N LEU A 316 -0.04 -8.13 -19.67
CA LEU A 316 0.83 -8.21 -18.49
C LEU A 316 0.88 -6.90 -17.71
N ASN A 317 0.98 -5.76 -18.41
CA ASN A 317 0.93 -4.44 -17.77
C ASN A 317 -0.41 -4.19 -17.07
N SER A 318 -1.51 -4.56 -17.71
CA SER A 318 -2.86 -4.43 -17.13
C SER A 318 -3.03 -5.31 -15.89
N ALA A 319 -2.60 -6.59 -15.97
CA ALA A 319 -2.63 -7.52 -14.84
C ALA A 319 -1.80 -7.00 -13.66
N GLN A 320 -0.63 -6.42 -13.93
CA GLN A 320 0.21 -5.84 -12.88
C GLN A 320 -0.44 -4.64 -12.20
N LYS A 321 -1.13 -3.77 -12.94
CA LYS A 321 -1.86 -2.66 -12.34
C LYS A 321 -3.04 -3.13 -11.50
N ILE A 322 -3.78 -4.15 -11.94
CA ILE A 322 -4.84 -4.78 -11.15
C ILE A 322 -4.26 -5.40 -9.87
N LEU A 323 -3.11 -6.09 -9.96
CA LEU A 323 -2.42 -6.64 -8.80
C LEU A 323 -2.04 -5.54 -7.81
N MET A 324 -1.54 -4.39 -8.28
CA MET A 324 -1.24 -3.25 -7.41
C MET A 324 -2.48 -2.73 -6.68
N LEU A 325 -3.63 -2.64 -7.33
CA LEU A 325 -4.90 -2.28 -6.67
C LEU A 325 -5.23 -3.26 -5.54
N PHE A 326 -5.05 -4.56 -5.80
CA PHE A 326 -5.24 -5.59 -4.77
C PHE A 326 -4.27 -5.41 -3.60
N LEU A 327 -3.00 -5.09 -3.87
CA LEU A 327 -1.99 -4.86 -2.82
C LEU A 327 -2.26 -3.61 -1.97
N PHE A 328 -3.01 -2.63 -2.46
CA PHE A 328 -3.53 -1.51 -1.64
C PHE A 328 -4.77 -1.91 -0.81
N ALA A 329 -5.73 -2.61 -1.41
CA ALA A 329 -6.98 -3.00 -0.73
C ALA A 329 -6.79 -4.12 0.30
N TYR A 330 -5.94 -5.10 0.02
CA TYR A 330 -5.71 -6.28 0.84
C TYR A 330 -5.32 -5.97 2.29
N PRO A 331 -4.28 -5.17 2.57
CA PRO A 331 -3.87 -4.93 3.94
C PRO A 331 -4.89 -4.09 4.73
N ASN A 332 -5.68 -3.22 4.07
CA ASN A 332 -6.83 -2.56 4.72
C ASN A 332 -7.89 -3.57 5.14
N ARG A 333 -8.24 -4.53 4.25
CA ARG A 333 -9.17 -5.61 4.58
C ARG A 333 -8.69 -6.44 5.76
N MET A 334 -7.39 -6.70 5.86
CA MET A 334 -6.83 -7.43 7.00
C MET A 334 -7.06 -6.66 8.31
N ILE A 335 -6.80 -5.35 8.32
CA ILE A 335 -7.03 -4.49 9.49
C ILE A 335 -8.54 -4.43 9.84
N GLN A 336 -9.42 -4.25 8.85
CA GLN A 336 -10.87 -4.31 9.05
C GLN A 336 -11.31 -5.63 9.68
N THR A 337 -10.80 -6.75 9.17
CA THR A 337 -11.11 -8.09 9.68
C THR A 337 -10.66 -8.24 11.13
N GLN A 338 -9.47 -7.74 11.48
CA GLN A 338 -9.00 -7.74 12.87
C GLN A 338 -9.85 -6.82 13.77
N ASN A 339 -10.24 -5.63 13.30
CA ASN A 339 -11.10 -4.74 14.09
C ASN A 339 -12.48 -5.36 14.34
N ILE A 340 -13.09 -6.01 13.35
CA ILE A 340 -14.37 -6.73 13.50
C ILE A 340 -14.21 -7.90 14.47
N ARG A 341 -13.12 -8.68 14.39
CA ARG A 341 -12.83 -9.75 15.34
C ARG A 341 -12.69 -9.21 16.77
N GLY A 342 -11.92 -8.13 16.96
CA GLY A 342 -11.78 -7.47 18.25
C GLY A 342 -13.11 -6.97 18.80
N LEU A 343 -13.96 -6.38 17.95
CA LEU A 343 -15.29 -5.91 18.33
C LEU A 343 -16.18 -7.06 18.82
N LYS A 344 -16.17 -8.22 18.15
CA LYS A 344 -16.91 -9.41 18.58
C LYS A 344 -16.45 -9.90 19.96
N LEU A 345 -15.13 -9.97 20.18
CA LEU A 345 -14.56 -10.35 21.47
C LEU A 345 -14.96 -9.36 22.58
N LEU A 346 -14.92 -8.06 22.30
CA LEU A 346 -15.32 -7.03 23.26
C LEU A 346 -16.80 -7.11 23.62
N TYR A 347 -17.70 -7.38 22.67
CA TYR A 347 -19.11 -7.62 22.98
C TYR A 347 -19.32 -8.87 23.84
N GLN A 348 -18.51 -9.92 23.63
CA GLN A 348 -18.56 -11.12 24.46
C GLN A 348 -18.03 -10.89 25.88
N LEU A 349 -17.05 -10.00 26.04
CA LEU A 349 -16.54 -9.55 27.35
C LEU A 349 -17.51 -8.59 28.06
N ASN A 350 -18.33 -7.84 27.31
CA ASN A 350 -19.33 -6.92 27.85
C ASN A 350 -20.64 -7.63 28.23
N ARG A 351 -20.60 -8.52 29.23
CA ARG A 351 -21.78 -9.26 29.71
C ARG A 351 -22.38 -8.67 31.01
N PRO A 352 -23.71 -8.76 31.19
CA PRO A 352 -24.35 -8.36 32.44
C PRO A 352 -23.86 -9.28 33.58
N GLY A 353 -23.16 -8.70 34.55
CA GLY A 353 -22.51 -9.43 35.66
C GLY A 353 -21.07 -8.99 35.95
N ASN A 354 -20.46 -8.21 35.05
CA ASN A 354 -19.18 -7.55 35.28
C ASN A 354 -19.34 -6.23 36.05
N ASP A 355 -18.27 -5.82 36.74
CA ASP A 355 -18.21 -4.55 37.48
C ASP A 355 -18.47 -3.36 36.55
N SER A 356 -19.03 -2.28 37.10
CA SER A 356 -19.35 -1.05 36.35
C SER A 356 -18.15 -0.49 35.58
N ARG A 357 -16.96 -0.60 36.17
CA ARG A 357 -15.68 -0.18 35.56
C ARG A 357 -15.32 -1.01 34.33
N SER A 358 -15.44 -2.34 34.39
CA SER A 358 -15.13 -3.24 33.28
C SER A 358 -16.08 -2.99 32.10
N ASN A 359 -17.37 -2.77 32.40
CA ASN A 359 -18.36 -2.40 31.38
C ASN A 359 -18.05 -1.04 30.76
N GLU A 360 -17.61 -0.05 31.55
CA GLU A 360 -17.21 1.26 31.03
C GLU A 360 -15.99 1.18 30.10
N ILE A 361 -14.93 0.47 30.50
CA ILE A 361 -13.72 0.28 29.68
C ILE A 361 -14.06 -0.41 28.37
N THR A 362 -14.85 -1.49 28.44
CA THR A 362 -15.24 -2.27 27.27
C THR A 362 -16.15 -1.47 26.34
N ASN A 363 -17.10 -0.70 26.87
CA ASN A 363 -17.95 0.20 26.07
C ASN A 363 -17.16 1.31 25.38
N ARG A 364 -16.18 1.92 26.07
CA ARG A 364 -15.27 2.91 25.46
C ARG A 364 -14.46 2.28 24.32
N PHE A 365 -13.99 1.05 24.51
CA PHE A 365 -13.24 0.33 23.50
C PHE A 365 -14.11 -0.06 22.28
N ILE A 366 -15.33 -0.56 22.51
CA ILE A 366 -16.33 -0.83 21.47
C ILE A 366 -16.59 0.45 20.66
N THR A 367 -16.91 1.56 21.33
CA THR A 367 -17.21 2.84 20.68
C THR A 367 -16.03 3.32 19.81
N GLN A 368 -14.81 3.26 20.35
CA GLN A 368 -13.60 3.64 19.62
C GLN A 368 -13.38 2.77 18.37
N THR A 369 -13.57 1.46 18.50
CA THR A 369 -13.36 0.51 17.40
C THR A 369 -14.40 0.68 16.31
N THR A 370 -15.67 0.88 16.68
CA THR A 370 -16.77 1.14 15.75
C THR A 370 -16.56 2.43 14.96
N LEU A 371 -16.23 3.54 15.65
CA LEU A 371 -15.95 4.83 14.98
C LEU A 371 -14.78 4.74 13.99
N PHE A 372 -13.78 3.93 14.31
CA PHE A 372 -12.64 3.75 13.42
C PHE A 372 -13.00 2.92 12.18
N LEU A 373 -13.80 1.86 12.37
CA LEU A 373 -14.22 0.98 11.29
C LEU A 373 -14.97 1.74 10.18
N GLU A 374 -15.73 2.76 10.57
CA GLU A 374 -16.48 3.62 9.66
C GLU A 374 -15.57 4.56 8.84
N LYS A 375 -14.58 5.21 9.47
CA LYS A 375 -13.92 6.39 8.87
C LYS A 375 -12.46 6.23 8.47
N ALA A 376 -11.79 5.15 8.87
CA ALA A 376 -10.33 5.10 8.79
C ALA A 376 -9.76 4.42 7.55
N HIS A 377 -10.59 3.71 6.81
CA HIS A 377 -10.21 3.04 5.58
C HIS A 377 -10.45 3.91 4.34
N GLU A 378 -10.86 5.16 4.53
CA GLU A 378 -11.03 6.13 3.46
C GLU A 378 -9.70 6.83 3.11
N ALA A 379 -9.34 6.81 1.82
CA ALA A 379 -8.31 7.65 1.26
C ALA A 379 -8.79 9.10 1.28
N TYR A 380 -8.16 9.94 2.11
CA TYR A 380 -8.44 11.38 2.21
C TYR A 380 -9.94 11.73 2.40
N GLY A 381 -10.74 10.82 2.96
CA GLY A 381 -12.20 10.99 3.11
C GLY A 381 -13.00 10.94 1.80
N MET A 382 -12.41 10.47 0.69
CA MET A 382 -13.06 10.43 -0.62
C MET A 382 -13.42 9.01 -1.09
N ILE A 383 -12.51 8.05 -0.90
CA ILE A 383 -12.65 6.70 -1.46
C ILE A 383 -12.31 5.66 -0.39
N SER A 384 -13.21 4.71 -0.12
CA SER A 384 -12.89 3.55 0.72
C SER A 384 -11.84 2.68 0.02
N ILE A 385 -10.68 2.47 0.66
CA ILE A 385 -9.63 1.55 0.22
C ILE A 385 -9.88 0.18 0.85
N ASP A 386 -11.02 -0.43 0.56
CA ASP A 386 -11.34 -1.79 0.97
C ASP A 386 -11.50 -2.71 -0.25
N MET A 387 -11.95 -3.95 -0.05
CA MET A 387 -12.16 -4.86 -1.18
C MET A 387 -13.31 -4.43 -2.10
N THR A 388 -14.23 -3.58 -1.64
CA THR A 388 -15.30 -3.05 -2.50
C THR A 388 -14.72 -2.13 -3.56
N LEU A 389 -13.60 -1.45 -3.29
CA LEU A 389 -12.86 -0.67 -4.29
C LEU A 389 -12.56 -1.48 -5.54
N ILE A 390 -12.13 -2.74 -5.38
CA ILE A 390 -11.78 -3.60 -6.52
C ILE A 390 -13.04 -3.89 -7.35
N LEU A 391 -14.15 -4.22 -6.70
CA LEU A 391 -15.41 -4.48 -7.39
C LEU A 391 -15.94 -3.22 -8.09
N SER A 392 -15.86 -2.06 -7.44
CA SER A 392 -16.23 -0.77 -8.02
C SER A 392 -15.34 -0.40 -9.21
N ILE A 393 -14.03 -0.64 -9.12
CA ILE A 393 -13.10 -0.41 -10.23
C ILE A 393 -13.40 -1.37 -11.39
N VAL A 394 -13.58 -2.67 -11.13
CA VAL A 394 -13.91 -3.65 -12.17
C VAL A 394 -15.25 -3.32 -12.82
N GLY A 395 -16.29 -3.04 -12.04
CA GLY A 395 -17.61 -2.64 -12.57
C GLY A 395 -17.54 -1.33 -13.37
N GLY A 396 -16.79 -0.34 -12.88
CA GLY A 396 -16.54 0.91 -13.59
C GLY A 396 -15.77 0.71 -14.90
N LEU A 397 -14.73 -0.14 -14.89
CA LEU A 397 -13.96 -0.51 -16.07
C LEU A 397 -14.85 -1.20 -17.10
N THR A 398 -15.64 -2.20 -16.70
CA THR A 398 -16.54 -2.91 -17.61
C THR A 398 -17.59 -1.97 -18.21
N ASN A 399 -18.24 -1.15 -17.39
CA ASN A 399 -19.27 -0.22 -17.86
C ASN A 399 -18.71 0.80 -18.86
N ILE A 400 -17.59 1.46 -18.51
CA ILE A 400 -16.97 2.45 -19.40
C ILE A 400 -16.43 1.77 -20.66
N LEU A 401 -15.80 0.61 -20.54
CA LEU A 401 -15.30 -0.13 -21.70
C LEU A 401 -16.42 -0.52 -22.66
N VAL A 402 -17.56 -1.02 -22.16
CA VAL A 402 -18.72 -1.35 -23.00
C VAL A 402 -19.22 -0.13 -23.75
N VAL A 403 -19.34 1.01 -23.06
CA VAL A 403 -19.75 2.28 -23.70
C VAL A 403 -18.73 2.72 -24.75
N LEU A 404 -17.43 2.65 -24.44
CA LEU A 404 -16.36 3.02 -25.37
C LEU A 404 -16.32 2.10 -26.60
N VAL A 405 -16.58 0.80 -26.42
CA VAL A 405 -16.70 -0.18 -27.51
C VAL A 405 -17.91 0.14 -28.38
N GLN A 406 -19.08 0.45 -27.80
CA GLN A 406 -20.27 0.84 -28.55
C GLN A 406 -20.01 2.10 -29.40
N PHE A 407 -19.35 3.11 -28.84
CA PHE A 407 -18.98 4.31 -29.60
C PHE A 407 -17.91 4.05 -30.68
N ALA A 408 -17.00 3.11 -30.45
CA ALA A 408 -16.01 2.72 -31.44
C ALA A 408 -16.66 1.98 -32.62
N ASP A 409 -17.63 1.11 -32.34
CA ASP A 409 -18.34 0.30 -33.34
C ASP A 409 -19.42 1.08 -34.08
N ALA A 410 -19.95 2.16 -33.49
CA ALA A 410 -20.92 3.04 -34.12
C ALA A 410 -20.34 3.94 -35.22
N LYS A 411 -19.01 3.99 -35.40
CA LYS A 411 -18.41 4.70 -36.54
C LYS A 411 -18.63 3.88 -37.83
N PRO A 412 -19.34 4.41 -38.84
CA PRO A 412 -19.51 3.71 -40.11
C PRO A 412 -18.14 3.53 -40.78
N SER A 413 -17.92 2.35 -41.34
CA SER A 413 -16.79 2.07 -42.22
C SER A 413 -16.74 3.13 -43.33
N PRO A 414 -15.59 3.78 -43.59
CA PRO A 414 -15.46 4.59 -44.78
C PRO A 414 -15.57 3.65 -45.98
N ASN A 415 -16.60 3.86 -46.81
CA ASN A 415 -16.72 3.25 -48.13
C ASN A 415 -15.63 3.77 -49.05
#